data_AF-A0A1Y3BN68-F1
#
_entry.id   AF-A0A1Y3BN68-F1
#
_cell.length_a   1.000
_cell.length_b   1.000
_cell.length_c   1.000
_cell.angle_alpha   90.00
_cell.angle_beta   90.00
_cell.angle_gamma   90.00
#
_symmetry.space_group_name_H-M   'P 1'
#
loop_
_entity.id
_entity.type
_entity.pdbx_description
1 polymer ?
#
loop_
_entity_poly.entity_id
_entity_poly.type
_entity_poly.pdbx_seq_one_letter_code
_entity_poly.pdbx_strand_id
1 'polypeptide(L)' 'MINAEKYKKLLVNKYTNDIRDSASIVEEDLRPPNEDEILIKNYYSGVNATDMNIMTGRSSIFPKDHIPFSLGLEVK' A
#
# COMPACT_ATOMS: atom_id res chain seq x y z
N MET A 1 13.95 5.68 17.99
CA MET A 1 14.30 5.05 16.70
C MET A 1 13.38 3.85 16.49
N ILE A 2 12.97 3.58 15.25
CA ILE A 2 12.16 2.40 14.92
C ILE A 2 13.14 1.21 14.88
N ASN A 3 13.02 0.25 15.80
CA ASN A 3 13.91 -0.92 15.90
C ASN A 3 13.39 -2.14 15.12
N ALA A 4 12.71 -1.94 13.99
CA ALA A 4 12.17 -3.04 13.20
C ALA A 4 13.02 -3.28 11.94
N GLU A 5 13.41 -4.53 11.69
CA GLU A 5 14.11 -4.90 10.45
C GLU A 5 13.13 -5.15 9.30
N LYS A 6 11.88 -5.46 9.61
CA LYS A 6 10.80 -5.75 8.65
C LYS A 6 9.49 -5.06 9.03
N TYR A 7 8.63 -4.87 8.05
CA TYR A 7 7.28 -4.33 8.23
C TYR A 7 6.27 -5.05 7.34
N LYS A 8 4.99 -4.95 7.68
CA LYS A 8 3.88 -5.47 6.88
C LYS A 8 3.19 -4.37 6.11
N LYS A 9 2.76 -4.67 4.89
CA LYS A 9 1.97 -3.76 4.06
C LYS A 9 0.90 -4.50 3.26
N LEU A 10 -0.07 -3.75 2.75
CA LEU A 10 -1.03 -4.25 1.77
C LEU A 10 -0.44 -4.12 0.37
N LEU A 11 -0.44 -5.22 -0.38
CA LEU A 11 0.02 -5.29 -1.76
C LEU A 11 -1.15 -5.71 -2.65
N VAL A 12 -1.60 -4.83 -3.54
CA VAL A 12 -2.56 -5.16 -4.59
C VAL A 12 -1.85 -6.03 -5.61
N ASN A 13 -2.37 -7.24 -5.82
CA ASN A 13 -1.77 -8.24 -6.70
C ASN A 13 -2.74 -8.76 -7.76
N LYS A 14 -4.01 -8.32 -7.74
CA LYS A 14 -5.04 -8.69 -8.71
C LYS A 14 -6.15 -7.63 -8.74
N TYR A 15 -6.65 -7.30 -9.93
CA TYR A 15 -7.90 -6.54 -10.04
C TYR A 15 -9.11 -7.48 -10.01
N THR A 16 -10.03 -7.23 -9.09
CA THR A 16 -11.26 -8.01 -8.92
C THR A 16 -12.28 -7.21 -8.12
N ASN A 17 -13.57 -7.55 -8.25
CA ASN A 17 -14.63 -6.98 -7.40
C ASN A 17 -14.69 -7.66 -6.01
N ASP A 18 -14.01 -8.79 -5.82
CA ASP A 18 -13.77 -9.35 -4.49
C ASP A 18 -12.55 -8.66 -3.86
N ILE A 19 -12.82 -7.66 -3.04
CA ILE A 19 -11.79 -6.81 -2.43
C ILE A 19 -10.83 -7.61 -1.58
N ARG A 20 -11.28 -8.68 -0.92
CA ARG A 20 -10.41 -9.49 -0.07
C ARG A 20 -9.39 -10.28 -0.90
N ASP A 21 -9.75 -10.64 -2.13
CA ASP A 21 -8.88 -11.34 -3.09
C ASP A 21 -8.00 -10.39 -3.92
N SER A 22 -8.30 -9.08 -3.93
CA SER A 22 -7.51 -8.11 -4.72
C SER A 22 -6.13 -7.78 -4.14
N ALA A 23 -5.93 -8.01 -2.84
CA ALA A 23 -4.70 -7.64 -2.14
C ALA A 23 -4.32 -8.66 -1.07
N SER A 24 -3.03 -8.68 -0.74
CA SER A 24 -2.46 -9.55 0.29
C SER A 24 -1.61 -8.73 1.26
N ILE A 25 -1.50 -9.20 2.51
CA ILE A 25 -0.52 -8.67 3.46
C ILE A 25 0.81 -9.35 3.16
N VAL A 26 1.82 -8.56 2.82
CA VAL A 26 3.19 -9.03 2.61
C VAL A 26 4.11 -8.44 3.67
N GLU A 27 5.22 -9.13 3.94
CA GLU A 27 6.29 -8.65 4.82
C GLU A 27 7.51 -8.28 3.97
N GLU A 28 8.11 -7.12 4.24
CA GLU A 28 9.28 -6.60 3.53
C GLU A 28 10.32 -6.04 4.51
N ASP A 29 11.57 -6.00 4.06
CA ASP A 29 12.66 -5.36 4.80
C ASP A 29 12.44 -3.85 4.89
N LEU A 30 12.68 -3.29 6.08
CA LEU A 30 12.63 -1.86 6.31
C LEU A 30 13.84 -1.21 5.66
N ARG A 31 13.61 -0.24 4.78
CA ARG A 31 14.68 0.50 4.09
C ARG A 31 14.91 1.86 4.76
N PRO A 32 16.17 2.27 4.98
CA PRO A 32 16.47 3.65 5.37
C PRO A 32 15.93 4.64 4.33
N PRO A 33 15.46 5.83 4.74
CA PRO A 33 15.09 6.88 3.79
C PRO A 33 16.33 7.42 3.07
N ASN A 34 16.16 7.90 1.83
CA ASN A 34 17.17 8.73 1.17
C ASN A 34 17.30 10.11 1.87
N GLU A 35 18.25 10.94 1.44
CA GLU A 35 18.56 12.24 2.07
C GLU A 35 17.35 13.19 2.17
N ASP A 36 16.45 13.09 1.19
CA ASP A 36 15.28 13.93 0.95
C ASP A 36 13.94 13.20 1.24
N GLU A 37 14.00 12.07 1.96
CA GLU A 37 12.84 11.29 2.36
C GLU A 37 12.70 11.19 3.88
N ILE A 38 11.49 10.88 4.34
CA ILE A 38 11.22 10.58 5.75
C ILE A 38 10.64 9.18 5.90
N LEU A 39 11.11 8.45 6.91
CA LEU A 39 10.56 7.15 7.27
C LEU A 39 9.58 7.31 8.43
N ILE A 40 8.31 6.99 8.17
CA ILE A 40 7.22 7.15 9.13
C ILE A 40 6.76 5.78 9.65
N LYS A 41 6.70 5.63 10.97
CA LYS A 41 5.94 4.53 11.59
C LYS A 41 4.48 4.95 11.69
N ASN A 42 3.66 4.48 10.76
CA ASN A 42 2.23 4.78 10.74
C ASN A 42 1.53 4.07 11.91
N TYR A 43 0.82 4.83 12.74
CA TYR A 43 -0.04 4.28 13.80
C TYR A 43 -1.49 4.19 13.34
N TYR A 44 -1.92 5.14 12.52
CA TYR A 44 -3.24 5.20 11.93
C TYR A 44 -3.13 5.43 10.41
N SER A 45 -4.02 4.79 9.66
CA SER A 45 -4.14 4.94 8.21
C SER A 45 -5.61 5.16 7.86
N GLY A 46 -5.87 6.04 6.90
CA GLY A 46 -7.23 6.31 6.42
C GLY A 46 -7.72 5.17 5.52
N VAL A 47 -8.99 4.77 5.69
CA VAL A 47 -9.68 3.88 4.75
C VAL A 47 -10.59 4.73 3.88
N ASN A 48 -10.42 4.63 2.57
CA ASN A 48 -11.04 5.51 1.59
C ASN A 48 -11.94 4.75 0.61
N ALA A 49 -13.01 5.38 0.16
CA ALA A 49 -13.82 4.84 -0.95
C ALA A 49 -12.98 4.68 -2.23
N THR A 50 -11.98 5.54 -2.43
CA THR A 50 -11.05 5.47 -3.57
C THR A 50 -10.17 4.21 -3.54
N ASP A 51 -9.91 3.61 -2.37
CA ASP A 51 -9.16 2.34 -2.29
C ASP A 51 -9.86 1.25 -3.11
N MET A 52 -11.20 1.21 -3.07
CA MET A 52 -12.01 0.27 -3.85
C MET A 52 -11.85 0.47 -5.36
N ASN A 53 -11.83 1.73 -5.81
CA ASN A 53 -11.63 2.04 -7.22
C ASN A 53 -10.23 1.65 -7.70
N ILE A 54 -9.23 1.77 -6.84
CA ILE A 54 -7.86 1.35 -7.11
C ILE A 54 -7.79 -0.18 -7.19
N MET A 55 -8.32 -0.88 -6.17
CA MET A 55 -8.32 -2.35 -6.07
C MET A 55 -9.12 -3.05 -7.18
N THR A 56 -10.10 -2.36 -7.77
CA THR A 56 -10.92 -2.87 -8.89
C THR A 56 -10.43 -2.43 -10.28
N GLY A 57 -9.31 -1.70 -10.36
CA GLY A 57 -8.74 -1.24 -11.64
C GLY A 57 -9.57 -0.16 -12.34
N ARG A 58 -10.38 0.59 -11.58
CA ARG A 58 -11.26 1.67 -12.06
C ARG A 58 -10.65 3.06 -11.88
N SER A 59 -9.60 3.18 -11.07
CA SER A 59 -8.88 4.43 -10.88
C SER A 59 -7.89 4.68 -12.02
N SER A 60 -7.82 5.91 -12.53
CA SER A 60 -6.78 6.35 -13.47
C SER A 60 -5.46 6.73 -12.79
N ILE A 61 -5.44 6.76 -11.45
CA ILE A 61 -4.25 7.12 -10.65
C ILE A 61 -3.18 6.01 -10.74
N PHE A 62 -3.61 4.75 -10.94
CA PHE A 62 -2.73 3.60 -11.10
C PHE A 62 -3.01 2.92 -12.45
N PRO A 63 -2.06 2.89 -13.39
CA PRO A 63 -2.24 2.21 -14.68
C PRO A 63 -2.55 0.72 -14.51
N LYS A 64 -3.35 0.15 -15.42
CA LYS A 64 -3.79 -1.27 -15.34
C LYS A 64 -2.65 -2.30 -15.43
N ASP A 65 -1.49 -1.92 -15.95
CA ASP A 65 -0.36 -2.85 -16.08
C ASP A 65 0.58 -2.78 -14.87
N HIS A 66 0.19 -2.09 -13.79
CA HIS A 66 1.09 -1.70 -12.70
C HIS A 66 1.03 -2.62 -11.46
N ILE A 67 0.44 -3.80 -11.58
CA ILE A 67 0.43 -4.79 -10.50
C ILE A 67 1.78 -5.54 -10.47
N PRO A 68 2.41 -5.77 -9.28
CA PRO A 68 1.89 -5.44 -7.95
C PRO A 68 2.31 -4.06 -7.43
N PHE A 69 1.46 -3.43 -6.60
CA PHE A 69 1.75 -2.15 -5.96
C PHE A 69 1.22 -2.07 -4.51
N SER A 70 1.77 -1.15 -3.71
CA SER A 70 1.36 -0.98 -2.30
C SER A 70 0.14 -0.06 -2.19
N LEU A 71 -0.77 -0.34 -1.25
CA LEU A 71 -2.01 0.43 -1.07
C LEU A 71 -1.98 1.27 0.23
N GLY A 72 -2.56 2.47 0.14
CA GLY A 72 -2.72 3.42 1.24
C GLY A 72 -2.55 4.85 0.73
N LEU A 73 -3.49 5.74 1.05
CA LEU A 73 -3.50 7.12 0.51
C LEU A 73 -3.06 8.17 1.53
N GLU A 74 -3.20 7.90 2.83
CA GLU A 74 -2.93 8.87 3.88
C GLU A 74 -2.65 8.20 5.22
N VAL A 75 -1.97 8.93 6.09
CA VAL A 75 -1.58 8.52 7.44
C VAL A 75 -1.79 9.69 8.40
N LYS A 76 -2.08 9.40 9.68
CA LYS A 76 -2.25 10.41 10.73
C LYS A 76 -1.38 10.12 11.94
#